data_AF-A0A1X1BZA7-F1
#
_entry.id   AF-A0A1X1BZA7-F1
#
_cell.length_a   1.000
_cell.length_b   1.000
_cell.length_c   1.000
_cell.angle_alpha   90.00
_cell.angle_beta   90.00
_cell.angle_gamma   90.00
#
_symmetry.space_group_name_H-M   'P 1'
#
loop_
_entity.id
_entity.type
_entity.pdbx_description
1 polymer ?
#
loop_
_entity_poly.entity_id
_entity_poly.type
_entity_poly.pdbx_seq_one_letter_code
_entity_poly.pdbx_strand_id
1 'polypeptide(L)'
;MTDTQKSPELLKAESHAAALASIARSEHEPTPTDTVTYREEFNPATGRSRLIPVAPVDTDQELADKLQSIADAQNLSLQVNADDDERQKTFDQLFPSEQRRMVEEYWTPIITKLIREHQTAFDDVEDYESSEGTYRARIQAEFAFNLKHPDIKTLQVQGDYHFNTLLANGLLNIESYKLCERRSNGGGVQIVNGALAPSQGSFTLVYIPGNVPNVMHYAQSPEAIAYSQKLYDADLQRLIQNRKAVSVKLTEAKKKARDQLSTIQTFDQLISDSVKRAVNKK
;
A
#
# COMPACT_ATOMS: atom_id res chain seq x y z
N MET A 1 35.88 -14.87 -44.38
CA MET A 1 34.57 -14.59 -43.76
C MET A 1 34.75 -14.72 -42.27
N THR A 2 34.95 -13.61 -41.58
CA THR A 2 35.30 -13.58 -40.15
C THR A 2 34.10 -13.09 -39.36
N ASP A 3 33.44 -14.02 -38.67
CA ASP A 3 32.40 -13.75 -37.69
C ASP A 3 33.02 -13.05 -36.48
N THR A 4 32.90 -11.72 -36.42
CA THR A 4 33.18 -10.94 -35.23
C THR A 4 32.07 -11.18 -34.21
N GLN A 5 32.28 -12.13 -33.29
CA GLN A 5 31.41 -12.31 -32.14
C GLN A 5 31.37 -11.01 -31.33
N LYS A 6 30.18 -10.37 -31.28
CA LYS A 6 29.94 -9.14 -30.50
C LYS A 6 30.23 -9.40 -29.03
N SER A 7 30.89 -8.45 -28.36
CA SER A 7 31.20 -8.57 -26.94
C SER A 7 29.91 -8.61 -26.09
N PRO A 8 29.91 -9.32 -24.95
CA PRO A 8 28.73 -9.45 -24.09
C PRO A 8 28.21 -8.11 -23.54
N GLU A 9 29.06 -7.07 -23.50
CA GLU A 9 28.66 -5.71 -23.12
C GLU A 9 27.86 -5.01 -24.23
N LEU A 10 28.23 -5.21 -25.50
CA LEU A 10 27.49 -4.70 -26.65
C LEU A 10 26.10 -5.34 -26.76
N LEU A 11 25.99 -6.63 -26.45
CA LEU A 11 24.70 -7.34 -26.40
C LEU A 11 23.77 -6.79 -25.30
N LYS A 12 24.30 -6.42 -24.14
CA LYS A 12 23.52 -5.79 -23.06
C LYS A 12 23.11 -4.36 -23.40
N ALA A 13 23.97 -3.61 -24.08
CA ALA A 13 23.64 -2.26 -24.53
C ALA A 13 22.56 -2.28 -25.61
N GLU A 14 22.64 -3.23 -26.56
CA GLU A 14 21.62 -3.41 -27.60
C GLU A 14 20.27 -3.85 -27.01
N SER A 15 20.24 -4.74 -26.02
CA SER A 15 18.99 -5.17 -25.38
C SER A 15 18.33 -4.04 -24.56
N HIS A 16 19.13 -3.21 -23.88
CA HIS A 16 18.63 -2.05 -23.16
C HIS A 16 18.09 -0.96 -24.11
N ALA A 17 18.77 -0.72 -25.23
CA ALA A 17 18.30 0.20 -26.27
C ALA A 17 17.02 -0.30 -26.95
N ALA A 18 16.91 -1.62 -27.19
CA ALA A 18 15.69 -2.24 -27.72
C ALA A 18 14.51 -2.13 -26.74
N ALA A 19 14.76 -2.29 -25.43
CA ALA A 19 13.73 -2.12 -24.40
C ALA A 19 13.22 -0.67 -24.35
N LEU A 20 14.13 0.32 -24.40
CA LEU A 20 13.73 1.74 -24.44
C LEU A 20 12.99 2.10 -25.74
N ALA A 21 13.39 1.55 -26.88
CA ALA A 21 12.68 1.74 -28.14
C ALA A 21 11.28 1.10 -28.15
N SER A 22 11.11 -0.04 -27.46
CA SER A 22 9.81 -0.67 -27.25
C SER A 22 8.88 0.19 -26.40
N ILE A 23 9.40 0.79 -25.32
CA ILE A 23 8.65 1.70 -24.45
C ILE A 23 8.24 2.97 -25.22
N ALA A 24 9.16 3.55 -26.00
CA ALA A 24 8.85 4.73 -26.82
C ALA A 24 7.82 4.44 -27.94
N ARG A 25 7.76 3.21 -28.47
CA ARG A 25 6.72 2.81 -29.42
C ARG A 25 5.35 2.65 -28.76
N SER A 26 5.29 2.12 -27.54
CA SER A 26 4.03 2.00 -26.79
C SER A 26 3.40 3.35 -26.40
N GLU A 27 4.20 4.43 -26.35
CA GLU A 27 3.71 5.79 -26.09
C GLU A 27 3.26 6.54 -27.37
N HIS A 28 3.45 5.96 -28.56
CA HIS A 28 3.14 6.59 -29.85
C HIS A 28 2.22 5.77 -30.77
N GLU A 29 1.71 4.63 -30.31
CA GLU A 29 0.64 3.96 -31.05
C GLU A 29 -0.62 4.83 -30.99
N PRO A 30 -1.19 5.24 -32.14
CA PRO A 30 -2.50 5.88 -32.15
C PRO A 30 -3.48 4.88 -31.55
N THR A 31 -4.17 5.31 -30.50
CA THR A 31 -5.28 4.57 -29.91
C THR A 31 -6.21 4.10 -31.04
N PRO A 32 -6.60 2.81 -31.07
CA PRO A 32 -7.54 2.35 -32.08
C PRO A 32 -8.79 3.22 -31.96
N THR A 33 -9.09 3.96 -33.02
CA THR A 33 -10.36 4.68 -33.13
C THR A 33 -11.47 3.63 -33.05
N ASP A 34 -12.14 3.56 -31.91
CA ASP A 34 -13.38 2.82 -31.75
C ASP A 34 -14.34 3.27 -32.85
N THR A 35 -14.51 2.44 -33.87
CA THR A 35 -15.56 2.61 -34.86
C THR A 35 -16.88 2.33 -34.15
N VAL A 36 -17.45 3.36 -33.52
CA VAL A 36 -18.76 3.29 -32.88
C VAL A 36 -19.79 3.09 -33.99
N THR A 37 -20.34 1.87 -34.09
CA THR A 37 -21.48 1.56 -34.96
C THR A 37 -22.75 2.14 -34.33
N TYR A 38 -23.49 2.93 -35.10
CA TYR A 38 -24.75 3.54 -34.65
C TYR A 38 -25.94 2.80 -35.23
N ARG A 39 -27.00 2.61 -34.43
CA ARG A 39 -28.33 2.22 -34.93
C ARG A 39 -29.24 3.45 -34.95
N GLU A 40 -30.06 3.57 -35.98
CA GLU A 40 -31.06 4.63 -36.10
C GLU A 40 -32.35 4.22 -35.37
N GLU A 41 -32.80 5.05 -34.42
CA GLU A 41 -34.06 4.85 -33.70
C GLU A 41 -34.98 6.04 -33.96
N PHE A 42 -36.17 5.77 -34.52
CA PHE A 42 -37.18 6.78 -34.82
C PHE A 42 -37.98 7.14 -33.57
N ASN A 43 -38.02 8.43 -33.20
CA ASN A 43 -38.83 8.89 -32.07
C ASN A 43 -40.20 9.41 -32.55
N PRO A 44 -41.31 8.71 -32.26
CA PRO A 44 -42.63 9.09 -32.75
C PRO A 44 -43.18 10.38 -32.11
N ALA A 45 -42.64 10.84 -30.98
CA ALA A 45 -43.09 12.06 -30.31
C ALA A 45 -42.54 13.35 -30.95
N THR A 46 -41.40 13.27 -31.63
CA THR A 46 -40.71 14.43 -32.23
C THR A 46 -40.58 14.33 -33.75
N GLY A 47 -40.96 13.19 -34.35
CA GLY A 47 -40.92 12.96 -35.79
C GLY A 47 -39.51 12.91 -36.37
N ARG A 48 -38.48 12.71 -35.54
CA ARG A 48 -37.06 12.72 -35.93
C ARG A 48 -36.36 11.43 -35.50
N SER A 49 -35.46 10.95 -36.33
CA SER A 49 -34.57 9.84 -35.99
C SER A 49 -33.35 10.32 -35.22
N ARG A 50 -32.87 9.49 -34.29
CA ARG A 50 -31.62 9.71 -33.55
C ARG A 50 -30.71 8.48 -33.69
N LEU A 51 -29.41 8.72 -33.76
CA LEU A 51 -28.39 7.67 -33.79
C LEU A 51 -27.99 7.31 -32.36
N ILE A 52 -28.09 6.02 -32.01
CA ILE A 52 -27.70 5.50 -30.70
C ILE A 52 -26.48 4.60 -30.88
N PRO A 53 -25.39 4.80 -30.12
CA PRO A 53 -24.21 3.95 -30.19
C PRO A 53 -24.54 2.53 -29.72
N VAL A 54 -24.18 1.53 -30.52
CA VAL A 54 -24.34 0.11 -30.18
C VAL A 54 -23.16 -0.29 -29.30
N ALA A 55 -23.42 -0.73 -28.07
CA ALA A 55 -22.37 -1.31 -27.22
C ALA A 55 -21.80 -2.57 -27.92
N PRO A 56 -20.47 -2.78 -27.92
CA PRO A 56 -19.88 -3.98 -28.48
C PRO A 56 -20.48 -5.19 -27.75
N VAL A 57 -21.12 -6.07 -28.51
CA VAL A 57 -21.59 -7.36 -28.03
C VAL A 57 -20.35 -8.14 -27.60
N ASP A 58 -20.32 -8.63 -26.36
CA ASP A 58 -19.30 -9.55 -25.85
C ASP A 58 -19.05 -10.62 -26.93
N THR A 59 -17.88 -10.59 -27.57
CA THR A 59 -17.55 -11.61 -28.57
C THR A 59 -17.46 -12.97 -27.87
N ASP A 60 -17.96 -14.03 -28.53
CA ASP A 60 -18.01 -15.39 -27.99
C ASP A 60 -16.67 -15.89 -27.43
N GLN A 61 -15.54 -15.31 -27.88
CA GLN A 61 -14.20 -15.60 -27.42
C GLN A 61 -13.96 -15.16 -25.96
N GLU A 62 -14.36 -13.93 -25.57
CA GLU A 62 -14.20 -13.45 -24.20
C GLU A 62 -15.14 -14.19 -23.23
N LEU A 63 -16.32 -14.61 -23.72
CA LEU A 63 -17.23 -15.44 -22.96
C LEU A 63 -16.65 -16.84 -22.75
N ALA A 64 -16.03 -17.42 -23.78
CA ALA A 64 -15.36 -18.72 -23.70
C ALA A 64 -14.17 -18.69 -22.73
N ASP A 65 -13.35 -17.63 -22.77
CA ASP A 65 -12.21 -17.46 -21.85
C ASP A 65 -12.68 -17.29 -20.40
N LYS A 66 -13.76 -16.52 -20.17
CA LYS A 66 -14.39 -16.41 -18.85
C LYS A 66 -14.94 -17.75 -18.37
N LEU A 67 -15.65 -18.50 -19.23
CA LEU A 67 -16.20 -19.82 -18.88
C LEU A 67 -15.11 -20.85 -18.59
N GLN A 68 -14.01 -20.85 -19.34
CA GLN A 68 -12.86 -21.71 -19.08
C GLN A 68 -12.20 -21.39 -17.73
N SER A 69 -12.00 -20.10 -17.42
CA SER A 69 -11.45 -19.68 -16.12
C SER A 69 -12.34 -20.08 -14.94
N ILE A 70 -13.67 -20.04 -15.12
CA ILE A 70 -14.65 -20.46 -14.11
C ILE A 70 -14.61 -21.99 -13.95
N ALA A 71 -14.52 -22.74 -15.05
CA ALA A 71 -14.41 -24.19 -15.02
C ALA A 71 -13.11 -24.64 -14.33
N ASP A 72 -11.99 -23.98 -14.59
CA ASP A 72 -10.71 -24.26 -13.96
C ASP A 72 -10.74 -23.95 -12.45
N ALA A 73 -11.37 -22.83 -12.05
CA ALA A 73 -11.58 -22.48 -10.65
C ALA A 73 -12.50 -23.50 -9.94
N GLN A 74 -13.54 -23.98 -10.61
CA GLN A 74 -14.43 -25.02 -10.06
C GLN A 74 -13.70 -26.37 -9.92
N ASN A 75 -12.91 -26.78 -10.92
CA ASN A 75 -12.14 -28.02 -10.86
C ASN A 75 -11.10 -27.99 -9.74
N LEU A 76 -10.43 -26.85 -9.53
CA LEU A 76 -9.50 -26.66 -8.42
C LEU A 76 -10.22 -26.75 -7.06
N SER A 77 -11.41 -26.15 -6.94
CA SER A 77 -12.21 -26.24 -5.72
C SER A 77 -12.68 -27.67 -5.41
N LEU A 78 -13.02 -28.45 -6.43
CA LEU A 78 -13.45 -29.85 -6.29
C LEU A 78 -12.30 -30.75 -5.85
N GLN A 79 -11.08 -30.52 -6.36
CA GLN A 79 -9.88 -31.25 -5.93
C GLN A 79 -9.53 -30.96 -4.46
N VAL A 80 -9.58 -29.70 -4.03
CA VAL A 80 -9.31 -29.32 -2.63
C VAL A 80 -10.34 -29.95 -1.68
N ASN A 81 -11.62 -29.97 -2.06
CA ASN A 81 -12.67 -30.60 -1.25
C ASN A 81 -12.50 -32.12 -1.14
N ALA A 82 -12.05 -32.80 -2.20
CA ALA A 82 -11.79 -34.24 -2.18
C ALA A 82 -10.62 -34.60 -1.24
N ASP A 83 -9.56 -33.79 -1.25
CA ASP A 83 -8.40 -33.96 -0.37
C ASP A 83 -8.76 -33.70 1.11
N ASP A 84 -9.64 -32.73 1.38
CA ASP A 84 -10.13 -32.45 2.74
C ASP A 84 -11.06 -33.57 3.25
N ASP A 85 -11.91 -34.15 2.40
CA ASP A 85 -12.78 -35.28 2.74
C ASP A 85 -11.97 -36.56 3.07
N GLU A 86 -10.88 -36.84 2.36
CA GLU A 86 -9.99 -37.95 2.69
C GLU A 86 -9.23 -37.72 3.98
N ARG A 87 -8.74 -36.50 4.23
CA ARG A 87 -8.10 -36.14 5.51
C ARG A 87 -9.06 -36.27 6.68
N GLN A 88 -10.31 -35.84 6.52
CA GLN A 88 -11.34 -35.94 7.55
C GLN A 88 -11.67 -37.41 7.87
N LYS A 89 -11.82 -38.27 6.84
CA LYS A 89 -12.01 -39.72 7.03
C LYS A 89 -10.83 -40.38 7.74
N THR A 90 -9.61 -39.95 7.43
CA THR A 90 -8.39 -40.47 8.07
C THR A 90 -8.32 -40.02 9.54
N PHE A 91 -8.74 -38.79 9.83
CA PHE A 91 -8.86 -38.26 11.18
C PHE A 91 -9.93 -39.00 12.01
N ASP A 92 -11.10 -39.26 11.43
CA ASP A 92 -12.22 -39.93 12.10
C ASP A 92 -11.92 -41.42 12.42
N GLN A 93 -10.96 -42.04 11.73
CA GLN A 93 -10.50 -43.41 12.00
C GLN A 93 -9.52 -43.53 13.19
N LEU A 94 -8.95 -42.40 13.64
CA LEU A 94 -8.03 -42.38 14.78
C LEU A 94 -8.76 -42.58 16.11
N PHE A 95 -8.03 -43.07 17.11
CA PHE A 95 -8.58 -43.10 18.47
C PHE A 95 -8.83 -41.66 18.97
N PRO A 96 -9.88 -41.41 19.79
CA PRO A 96 -10.17 -40.05 20.26
C PRO A 96 -9.03 -39.37 21.03
N SER A 97 -8.13 -40.13 21.66
CA SER A 97 -6.89 -39.61 22.25
C SER A 97 -5.90 -39.08 21.22
N GLU A 98 -5.78 -39.76 20.07
CA GLU A 98 -4.90 -39.37 18.96
C GLU A 98 -5.51 -38.19 18.18
N GLN A 99 -6.83 -38.18 17.99
CA GLN A 99 -7.56 -37.03 17.44
C GLN A 99 -7.32 -35.77 18.27
N ARG A 100 -7.42 -35.87 19.60
CA ARG A 100 -7.11 -34.74 20.50
C ARG A 100 -5.67 -34.27 20.36
N ARG A 101 -4.72 -35.20 20.32
CA ARG A 101 -3.29 -34.87 20.19
C ARG A 101 -3.00 -34.13 18.89
N MET A 102 -3.58 -34.56 17.76
CA MET A 102 -3.39 -33.87 16.48
C MET A 102 -3.97 -32.45 16.47
N VAL A 103 -5.15 -32.25 17.07
CA VAL A 103 -5.74 -30.91 17.21
C VAL A 103 -4.87 -30.01 18.09
N GLU A 104 -4.34 -30.54 19.20
CA GLU A 104 -3.40 -29.81 20.06
C GLU A 104 -2.08 -29.48 19.35
N GLU A 105 -1.47 -30.45 18.65
CA GLU A 105 -0.24 -30.26 17.88
C GLU A 105 -0.41 -29.19 16.79
N TYR A 106 -1.57 -29.11 16.15
CA TYR A 106 -1.88 -28.10 15.13
C TYR A 106 -2.09 -26.71 15.73
N TRP A 107 -2.96 -26.59 16.75
CA TRP A 107 -3.37 -25.27 17.26
C TRP A 107 -2.38 -24.65 18.25
N THR A 108 -1.64 -25.45 19.02
CA THR A 108 -0.68 -24.95 20.01
C THR A 108 0.36 -23.99 19.43
N PRO A 109 1.07 -24.30 18.32
CA PRO A 109 2.04 -23.36 17.75
C PRO A 109 1.37 -22.10 17.21
N ILE A 110 0.19 -22.21 16.60
CA ILE A 110 -0.58 -21.07 16.06
C ILE A 110 -0.99 -20.13 17.18
N ILE A 111 -1.59 -20.66 18.25
CA ILE A 111 -2.02 -19.87 19.41
C ILE A 111 -0.81 -19.25 20.11
N THR A 112 0.30 -19.98 20.27
CA THR A 112 1.53 -19.45 20.86
C THR A 112 2.10 -18.30 20.05
N LYS A 113 2.10 -18.42 18.72
CA LYS A 113 2.52 -17.34 17.81
C LYS A 113 1.61 -16.12 17.97
N LEU A 114 0.30 -16.31 17.95
CA LEU A 114 -0.68 -15.22 18.10
C LEU A 114 -0.60 -14.55 19.48
N ILE A 115 -0.24 -15.27 20.55
CA ILE A 115 0.02 -14.68 21.86
C ILE A 115 1.22 -13.74 21.81
N ARG A 116 2.32 -14.17 21.17
CA ARG A 116 3.51 -13.31 21.02
C ARG A 116 3.21 -12.08 20.16
N GLU A 117 2.56 -12.27 19.02
CA GLU A 117 2.13 -11.17 18.15
C GLU A 117 1.23 -10.18 18.89
N HIS A 118 0.35 -10.68 19.76
CA HIS A 118 -0.50 -9.84 20.60
C HIS A 118 0.32 -9.05 21.62
N GLN A 119 1.27 -9.68 22.31
CA GLN A 119 2.18 -9.01 23.25
C GLN A 119 2.98 -7.92 22.57
N THR A 120 3.61 -8.21 21.42
CA THR A 120 4.34 -7.21 20.63
C THR A 120 3.45 -6.06 20.22
N ALA A 121 2.20 -6.31 19.80
CA ALA A 121 1.27 -5.22 19.46
C ALA A 121 0.81 -4.40 20.67
N PHE A 122 0.93 -4.92 21.90
CA PHE A 122 0.74 -4.14 23.13
C PHE A 122 1.97 -3.29 23.41
N ASP A 123 3.15 -3.90 23.36
CA ASP A 123 4.43 -3.22 23.57
C ASP A 123 4.61 -2.06 22.57
N ASP A 124 4.27 -2.27 21.29
CA ASP A 124 4.31 -1.24 20.24
C ASP A 124 3.45 -0.02 20.57
N VAL A 125 2.28 -0.21 21.20
CA VAL A 125 1.41 0.90 21.62
C VAL A 125 2.01 1.62 22.82
N GLU A 126 2.53 0.88 23.80
CA GLU A 126 3.15 1.44 25.01
C GLU A 126 4.43 2.23 24.68
N ASP A 127 5.28 1.68 23.81
CA ASP A 127 6.49 2.35 23.30
C ASP A 127 6.14 3.61 22.50
N TYR A 128 5.05 3.58 21.74
CA TYR A 128 4.59 4.74 20.99
C TYR A 128 4.01 5.83 21.90
N GLU A 129 3.23 5.46 22.91
CA GLU A 129 2.69 6.40 23.91
C GLU A 129 3.80 7.01 24.76
N SER A 130 4.78 6.22 25.20
CA SER A 130 5.92 6.71 25.98
C SER A 130 6.84 7.66 25.19
N SER A 131 6.85 7.57 23.85
CA SER A 131 7.64 8.41 22.96
C SER A 131 6.88 9.61 22.38
N GLU A 132 5.66 9.89 22.84
CA GLU A 132 4.79 10.97 22.33
C GLU A 132 5.53 12.30 22.22
N GLY A 133 6.18 12.75 23.30
CA GLY A 133 6.84 14.06 23.34
C GLY A 133 7.91 14.22 22.27
N THR A 134 8.78 13.21 22.11
CA THR A 134 9.85 13.20 21.12
C THR A 134 9.30 13.13 19.70
N TYR A 135 8.30 12.27 19.46
CA TYR A 135 7.66 12.13 18.17
C TYR A 135 7.00 13.44 17.73
N ARG A 136 6.21 14.07 18.62
CA ARG A 136 5.51 15.32 18.33
C ARG A 136 6.46 16.49 18.14
N ALA A 137 7.52 16.58 18.95
CA ALA A 137 8.56 17.60 18.78
C ALA A 137 9.26 17.49 17.42
N ARG A 138 9.55 16.26 16.96
CA ARG A 138 10.11 16.03 15.62
C ARG A 138 9.17 16.51 14.52
N ILE A 139 7.88 16.17 14.61
CA ILE A 139 6.89 16.60 13.60
C ILE A 139 6.72 18.12 13.58
N GLN A 140 6.71 18.75 14.74
CA GLN A 140 6.65 20.20 14.86
C GLN A 140 7.86 20.87 14.20
N ALA A 141 9.06 20.34 14.44
CA ALA A 141 10.27 20.79 13.77
C ALA A 141 10.20 20.58 12.24
N GLU A 142 9.73 19.43 11.78
CA GLU A 142 9.52 19.14 10.36
C GLU A 142 8.46 20.03 9.73
N PHE A 143 7.41 20.41 10.46
CA PHE A 143 6.37 21.32 9.98
C PHE A 143 6.96 22.69 9.66
N ALA A 144 7.74 23.25 10.59
CA ALA A 144 8.45 24.51 10.41
C ALA A 144 9.51 24.39 9.30
N PHE A 145 10.32 23.32 9.33
CA PHE A 145 11.35 23.09 8.33
C PHE A 145 10.75 23.00 6.93
N ASN A 146 9.63 22.31 6.74
CA ASN A 146 8.98 22.19 5.43
C ASN A 146 8.17 23.44 5.01
N LEU A 147 8.32 24.55 5.72
CA LEU A 147 7.74 25.85 5.37
C LEU A 147 6.21 25.81 5.26
N LYS A 148 5.55 24.95 6.05
CA LYS A 148 4.10 24.71 5.98
C LYS A 148 3.26 25.82 6.61
N HIS A 149 3.87 26.70 7.40
CA HIS A 149 3.15 27.76 8.09
C HIS A 149 2.71 28.86 7.08
N PRO A 150 1.45 29.35 7.14
CA PRO A 150 0.92 30.31 6.17
C PRO A 150 1.68 31.66 6.15
N ASP A 151 2.24 32.07 7.28
CA ASP A 151 3.04 33.28 7.37
C ASP A 151 4.39 33.18 6.66
N ILE A 152 4.83 31.99 6.22
CA ILE A 152 6.10 31.85 5.51
C ILE A 152 5.85 32.10 4.02
N LYS A 153 6.58 33.07 3.45
CA LYS A 153 6.56 33.33 2.01
C LYS A 153 7.79 32.71 1.37
N THR A 154 7.62 32.09 0.21
CA THR A 154 8.73 31.50 -0.56
C THR A 154 8.79 32.07 -1.96
N LEU A 155 10.00 32.28 -2.47
CA LEU A 155 10.24 32.71 -3.85
C LEU A 155 11.27 31.78 -4.48
N GLN A 156 10.90 31.16 -5.60
CA GLN A 156 11.81 30.31 -6.37
C GLN A 156 12.66 31.16 -7.31
N VAL A 157 13.97 30.97 -7.27
CA VAL A 157 14.94 31.71 -8.07
C VAL A 157 15.81 30.75 -8.87
N GLN A 158 16.10 31.15 -10.11
CA GLN A 158 16.74 30.31 -11.13
C GLN A 158 18.19 30.77 -11.33
N GLY A 159 19.10 30.24 -10.52
CA GLY A 159 20.52 30.60 -10.56
C GLY A 159 20.82 32.03 -10.11
N ASP A 160 22.11 32.34 -10.05
CA ASP A 160 22.59 33.62 -9.51
C ASP A 160 22.24 34.81 -10.42
N TYR A 161 22.17 34.61 -11.74
CA TYR A 161 21.79 35.67 -12.69
C TYR A 161 20.36 36.18 -12.44
N HIS A 162 19.41 35.26 -12.25
CA HIS A 162 18.02 35.63 -11.95
C HIS A 162 17.96 36.36 -10.60
N PHE A 163 18.68 35.88 -9.59
CA PHE A 163 18.75 36.55 -8.29
C PHE A 163 19.29 37.97 -8.37
N ASN A 164 20.42 38.18 -9.05
CA ASN A 164 21.02 39.50 -9.20
C ASN A 164 20.09 40.46 -9.96
N THR A 165 19.33 39.95 -10.93
CA THR A 165 18.31 40.73 -11.65
C THR A 165 17.16 41.14 -10.73
N LEU A 166 16.63 40.21 -9.92
CA LEU A 166 15.58 40.50 -8.94
C LEU A 166 16.05 41.50 -7.88
N LEU A 167 17.31 41.38 -7.45
CA LEU A 167 17.94 42.29 -6.49
C LEU A 167 18.09 43.70 -7.07
N ALA A 168 18.62 43.83 -8.29
CA ALA A 168 18.80 45.12 -8.96
C ALA A 168 17.47 45.85 -9.20
N ASN A 169 16.40 45.10 -9.46
CA ASN A 169 15.06 45.64 -9.66
C ASN A 169 14.29 45.88 -8.36
N GLY A 170 14.87 45.58 -7.19
CA GLY A 170 14.21 45.75 -5.89
C GLY A 170 13.05 44.78 -5.62
N LEU A 171 12.89 43.74 -6.45
CA LEU A 171 11.77 42.78 -6.39
C LEU A 171 11.89 41.76 -5.25
N LEU A 172 13.02 41.76 -4.54
CA LEU A 172 13.26 40.90 -3.37
C LEU A 172 12.74 41.51 -2.06
N ASN A 173 12.32 42.78 -2.06
CA ASN A 173 11.81 43.46 -0.88
C ASN A 173 10.31 43.18 -0.73
N ILE A 174 9.94 42.50 0.36
CA ILE A 174 8.55 42.24 0.73
C ILE A 174 8.26 43.04 2.01
N GLU A 175 7.28 43.93 1.96
CA GLU A 175 6.91 44.80 3.09
C GLU A 175 6.59 43.98 4.34
N SER A 176 7.20 44.34 5.48
CA SER A 176 7.08 43.65 6.78
C SER A 176 7.71 42.25 6.86
N TYR A 177 8.40 41.79 5.82
CA TYR A 177 9.09 40.51 5.78
C TYR A 177 10.60 40.69 5.65
N LYS A 178 11.35 39.77 6.25
CA LYS A 178 12.81 39.66 6.08
C LYS A 178 13.15 38.36 5.36
N LEU A 179 14.18 38.41 4.51
CA LEU A 179 14.79 37.21 3.96
C LEU A 179 15.53 36.47 5.10
N CYS A 180 15.08 35.26 5.43
CA CYS A 180 15.62 34.47 6.54
C CYS A 180 16.62 33.43 6.06
N GLU A 181 16.30 32.73 4.97
CA GLU A 181 17.11 31.62 4.46
C GLU A 181 17.11 31.60 2.94
N ARG A 182 18.22 31.12 2.36
CA ARG A 182 18.32 30.73 0.95
C ARG A 182 18.62 29.24 0.91
N ARG A 183 17.66 28.44 0.45
CA ARG A 183 17.78 26.98 0.38
C ARG A 183 18.09 26.55 -1.04
N SER A 184 19.23 25.88 -1.21
CA SER A 184 19.56 25.27 -2.50
C SER A 184 18.59 24.13 -2.79
N ASN A 185 18.00 24.11 -3.98
CA ASN A 185 17.19 22.99 -4.47
C ASN A 185 18.05 21.99 -5.27
N GLY A 186 19.38 22.14 -5.21
CA GLY A 186 20.32 21.36 -6.01
C GLY A 186 20.62 22.01 -7.37
N GLY A 187 21.82 21.71 -7.88
CA GLY A 187 22.27 22.03 -9.22
C GLY A 187 22.82 20.76 -9.85
N GLY A 188 22.30 20.39 -11.02
CA GLY A 188 22.83 19.27 -11.78
C GLY A 188 24.14 19.61 -12.48
N VAL A 189 24.62 18.71 -13.31
CA VAL A 189 25.68 18.99 -14.29
C VAL A 189 25.00 19.29 -15.62
N GLN A 190 25.33 20.41 -16.23
CA GLN A 190 24.87 20.78 -17.57
C GLN A 190 26.05 20.71 -18.54
N ILE A 191 25.79 20.35 -19.80
CA ILE A 191 26.83 20.37 -20.84
C ILE A 191 26.80 21.76 -21.48
N VAL A 192 27.90 22.51 -21.37
CA VAL A 192 28.09 23.81 -22.02
C VAL A 192 29.28 23.68 -22.95
N ASN A 193 29.06 23.89 -24.26
CA ASN A 193 30.11 23.77 -25.29
C ASN A 193 30.86 22.41 -25.26
N GLY A 194 30.14 21.31 -24.99
CA GLY A 194 30.71 19.96 -24.94
C GLY A 194 31.47 19.62 -23.65
N ALA A 195 31.57 20.55 -22.70
CA ALA A 195 32.17 20.32 -21.38
C ALA A 195 31.10 20.19 -20.29
N LEU A 196 31.32 19.29 -19.33
CA LEU A 196 30.52 19.21 -18.11
C LEU A 196 30.78 20.46 -17.26
N ALA A 197 29.74 21.25 -17.04
CA ALA A 197 29.75 22.45 -16.21
C ALA A 197 28.69 22.32 -15.10
N PRO A 198 28.94 22.86 -13.89
CA PRO A 198 27.90 22.93 -12.87
C PRO A 198 26.72 23.76 -13.40
N SER A 199 25.52 23.20 -13.30
CA SER A 199 24.29 23.98 -13.48
C SER A 199 24.20 24.98 -12.34
N GLN A 200 23.79 26.21 -12.65
CA GLN A 200 23.62 27.30 -11.68
C GLN A 200 22.61 26.97 -10.56
N GLY A 201 21.90 25.85 -10.68
CA GLY A 201 20.94 25.36 -9.69
C GLY A 201 19.75 26.30 -9.53
N SER A 202 18.74 25.85 -8.81
CA SER A 202 17.68 26.74 -8.32
C SER A 202 17.76 26.83 -6.81
N PHE A 203 17.22 27.92 -6.26
CA PHE A 203 17.12 28.07 -4.82
C PHE A 203 15.81 28.72 -4.43
N THR A 204 15.34 28.29 -3.27
CA THR A 204 14.17 28.85 -2.60
C THR A 204 14.63 29.94 -1.63
N LEU A 205 14.17 31.17 -1.84
CA LEU A 205 14.28 32.23 -0.86
C LEU A 205 13.11 32.11 0.13
N VAL A 206 13.42 32.14 1.42
CA VAL A 206 12.44 31.97 2.49
C VAL A 206 12.31 33.27 3.27
N TYR A 207 11.11 33.81 3.31
CA TYR A 207 10.76 35.06 3.95
C TYR A 207 9.86 34.82 5.15
N ILE A 208 10.17 35.48 6.26
CA ILE A 208 9.36 35.46 7.49
C ILE A 208 9.06 36.91 7.94
N PRO A 209 8.01 37.15 8.73
CA PRO A 209 7.73 38.46 9.32
C PRO A 209 8.95 39.01 10.08
N GLY A 210 9.17 40.32 9.98
CA GLY A 210 10.35 40.98 10.55
C GLY A 210 10.51 40.81 12.08
N ASN A 211 9.39 40.63 12.79
CA ASN A 211 9.33 40.40 14.24
C ASN A 211 9.61 38.95 14.64
N VAL A 212 9.66 38.00 13.71
CA VAL A 212 9.92 36.59 13.97
C VAL A 212 11.43 36.33 13.87
N PRO A 213 12.07 35.64 14.83
CA PRO A 213 13.52 35.47 14.82
C PRO A 213 14.01 34.56 13.69
N ASN A 214 13.44 33.36 13.55
CA ASN A 214 13.81 32.34 12.56
C ASN A 214 12.61 31.43 12.24
N VAL A 215 12.74 30.58 11.21
CA VAL A 215 11.70 29.64 10.77
C VAL A 215 11.27 28.66 11.89
N MET A 216 12.22 28.21 12.72
CA MET A 216 11.95 27.25 13.80
C MET A 216 11.01 27.80 14.89
N HIS A 217 10.80 29.11 14.95
CA HIS A 217 9.77 29.70 15.81
C HIS A 217 8.38 29.11 15.53
N TYR A 218 8.09 28.77 14.26
CA TYR A 218 6.81 28.17 13.87
C TYR A 218 6.63 26.72 14.31
N ALA A 219 7.65 26.05 14.86
CA ALA A 219 7.49 24.70 15.41
C ALA A 219 6.56 24.69 16.64
N GLN A 220 6.51 25.81 17.37
CA GLN A 220 5.63 25.99 18.53
C GLN A 220 4.31 26.67 18.19
N SER A 221 4.03 26.91 16.90
CA SER A 221 2.76 27.50 16.47
C SER A 221 1.57 26.60 16.80
N PRO A 222 0.37 27.16 17.06
CA PRO A 222 -0.86 26.37 17.24
C PRO A 222 -1.11 25.40 16.07
N GLU A 223 -0.78 25.81 14.85
CA GLU A 223 -0.90 25.03 13.62
C GLU A 223 0.04 23.81 13.64
N ALA A 224 1.29 24.01 14.04
CA ALA A 224 2.26 22.91 14.16
C ALA A 224 1.88 21.94 15.28
N ILE A 225 1.36 22.44 16.40
CA ILE A 225 0.89 21.62 17.52
C ILE A 225 -0.35 20.80 17.11
N ALA A 226 -1.30 21.42 16.43
CA ALA A 226 -2.50 20.74 15.93
C ALA A 226 -2.15 19.69 14.86
N TYR A 227 -1.21 20.02 13.96
CA TYR A 227 -0.71 19.10 12.94
C TYR A 227 -0.01 17.89 13.57
N SER A 228 0.85 18.10 14.56
CA SER A 228 1.55 17.00 15.24
C SER A 228 0.61 16.12 16.04
N GLN A 229 -0.40 16.70 16.70
CA GLN A 229 -1.44 15.93 17.38
C GLN A 229 -2.22 15.06 16.40
N LYS A 230 -2.67 15.64 15.28
CA LYS A 230 -3.44 14.90 14.27
C LYS A 230 -2.70 13.69 13.73
N LEU A 231 -1.40 13.83 13.43
CA LEU A 231 -0.59 12.72 12.93
C LEU A 231 -0.33 11.66 14.02
N TYR A 232 -0.04 12.10 15.24
CA TYR A 232 0.12 11.21 16.39
C TYR A 232 -1.14 10.38 16.63
N ASP A 233 -2.31 11.02 16.67
CA ASP A 233 -3.60 10.34 16.89
C ASP A 233 -3.90 9.32 15.79
N ALA A 234 -3.61 9.66 14.53
CA ALA A 234 -3.81 8.75 13.41
C ALA A 234 -2.91 7.49 13.50
N ASP A 235 -1.64 7.68 13.83
CA ASP A 235 -0.68 6.58 14.01
C ASP A 235 -1.03 5.73 15.24
N LEU A 236 -1.40 6.36 16.36
CA LEU A 236 -1.86 5.66 17.56
C LEU A 236 -3.11 4.82 17.28
N GLN A 237 -4.10 5.39 16.56
CA GLN A 237 -5.29 4.65 16.16
C GLN A 237 -4.95 3.43 15.30
N ARG A 238 -3.99 3.56 14.37
CA ARG A 238 -3.52 2.43 13.55
C ARG A 238 -2.92 1.32 14.41
N LEU A 239 -2.08 1.66 15.39
CA LEU A 239 -1.49 0.68 16.31
C LEU A 239 -2.55 -0.01 17.19
N ILE A 240 -3.50 0.77 17.73
CA ILE A 240 -4.62 0.24 18.51
C ILE A 240 -5.50 -0.70 17.66
N GLN A 241 -5.74 -0.35 16.40
CA GLN A 241 -6.48 -1.21 15.47
C GLN A 241 -5.73 -2.51 15.19
N ASN A 242 -4.42 -2.46 14.99
CA ASN A 242 -3.60 -3.66 14.82
C ASN A 242 -3.69 -4.58 16.06
N ARG A 243 -3.51 -4.02 17.26
CA ARG A 243 -3.67 -4.74 18.53
C ARG A 243 -5.04 -5.42 18.64
N LYS A 244 -6.12 -4.71 18.31
CA LYS A 244 -7.48 -5.27 18.28
C LYS A 244 -7.61 -6.40 17.27
N ALA A 245 -7.09 -6.23 16.06
CA ALA A 245 -7.15 -7.25 15.01
C ALA A 245 -6.42 -8.54 15.42
N VAL A 246 -5.24 -8.44 16.05
CA VAL A 246 -4.51 -9.59 16.57
C VAL A 246 -5.25 -10.25 17.73
N SER A 247 -5.85 -9.46 18.62
CA SER A 247 -6.66 -9.97 19.74
C SER A 247 -7.88 -10.77 19.26
N VAL A 248 -8.57 -10.29 18.23
CA VAL A 248 -9.67 -11.00 17.58
C VAL A 248 -9.18 -12.31 16.97
N LYS A 249 -8.09 -12.30 16.19
CA LYS A 249 -7.50 -13.52 15.61
C LYS A 249 -7.13 -14.55 16.67
N LEU A 250 -6.53 -14.12 17.77
CA LEU A 250 -6.20 -14.99 18.90
C LEU A 250 -7.45 -15.61 19.53
N THR A 251 -8.51 -14.82 19.70
CA THR A 251 -9.77 -15.27 20.29
C THR A 251 -10.48 -16.27 19.37
N GLU A 252 -10.51 -16.00 18.06
CA GLU A 252 -11.04 -16.90 17.05
C GLU A 252 -10.26 -18.21 16.98
N ALA A 253 -8.93 -18.18 17.01
CA ALA A 253 -8.10 -19.38 17.02
C ALA A 253 -8.35 -20.24 18.27
N LYS A 254 -8.41 -19.61 19.46
CA LYS A 254 -8.76 -20.30 20.71
C LYS A 254 -10.17 -20.91 20.66
N LYS A 255 -11.13 -20.20 20.08
CA LYS A 255 -12.50 -20.68 19.93
C LYS A 255 -12.55 -21.89 18.98
N LYS A 256 -11.95 -21.79 17.80
CA LYS A 256 -11.89 -22.90 16.82
C LYS A 256 -11.23 -24.14 17.41
N ALA A 257 -10.10 -23.98 18.12
CA ALA A 257 -9.43 -25.08 18.81
C ALA A 257 -10.35 -25.73 19.86
N ARG A 258 -11.05 -24.91 20.68
CA ARG A 258 -12.01 -25.41 21.67
C ARG A 258 -13.19 -26.14 21.03
N ASP A 259 -13.75 -25.60 19.96
CA ASP A 259 -14.89 -26.18 19.26
C ASP A 259 -14.50 -27.55 18.68
N GLN A 260 -13.33 -27.66 18.03
CA GLN A 260 -12.80 -28.94 17.53
C GLN A 260 -12.45 -29.94 18.64
N LEU A 261 -11.94 -29.49 19.78
CA LEU A 261 -11.69 -30.37 20.93
C LEU A 261 -13.00 -30.85 21.59
N SER A 262 -14.07 -30.08 21.48
CA SER A 262 -15.39 -30.40 22.05
C SER A 262 -16.17 -31.43 21.23
N THR A 263 -15.89 -31.53 19.92
CA THR A 263 -16.50 -32.53 19.04
C THR A 263 -15.90 -33.92 19.22
N ILE A 264 -14.69 -34.02 19.80
CA ILE A 264 -14.02 -35.30 20.05
C ILE A 264 -14.62 -35.96 21.30
N GLN A 265 -15.11 -37.19 21.14
CA GLN A 265 -15.73 -37.97 22.21
C GLN A 265 -14.73 -38.22 23.36
N THR A 266 -15.13 -37.98 24.60
CA THR A 266 -14.24 -38.20 25.75
C THR A 266 -14.15 -39.68 26.15
N PHE A 267 -13.07 -40.06 26.83
CA PHE A 267 -12.88 -41.43 27.30
C PHE A 267 -14.02 -41.89 28.24
N ASP A 268 -14.52 -40.99 29.10
CA ASP A 268 -15.67 -41.27 29.97
C ASP A 268 -16.97 -41.49 29.18
N GLN A 269 -17.17 -40.74 28.08
CA GLN A 269 -18.31 -40.95 27.19
C GLN A 269 -18.23 -42.31 26.50
N LEU A 270 -17.05 -42.71 26.01
CA LEU A 270 -16.81 -44.03 25.43
C LEU A 270 -17.09 -45.17 26.41
N ILE A 271 -16.66 -45.04 27.67
CA ILE A 271 -16.95 -46.03 28.72
C ILE A 271 -18.46 -46.06 29.01
N SER A 272 -19.10 -44.90 29.16
CA SER A 272 -20.53 -44.84 29.46
C SER A 272 -21.39 -45.44 28.34
N ASP A 273 -21.02 -45.23 27.08
CA ASP A 273 -21.77 -45.72 25.92
C ASP A 273 -21.52 -47.21 25.66
N SER A 274 -20.31 -47.70 25.94
CA SER A 274 -20.00 -49.13 25.86
C SER A 274 -20.70 -49.91 26.97
N VAL A 275 -20.74 -49.38 28.21
CA VAL A 275 -21.51 -49.95 29.31
C VAL A 275 -23.02 -49.95 29.00
N LYS A 276 -23.58 -48.84 28.52
CA LYS A 276 -25.00 -48.77 28.10
C LYS A 276 -25.34 -49.76 26.97
N ARG A 277 -24.47 -49.90 25.96
CA ARG A 277 -24.65 -50.89 24.88
C ARG A 277 -24.57 -52.34 25.37
N ALA A 278 -23.72 -52.62 26.35
CA ALA A 278 -23.60 -53.95 26.95
C ALA A 278 -24.84 -54.31 27.80
N VAL A 279 -25.44 -53.32 28.47
CA VAL A 279 -26.67 -53.51 29.26
C VAL A 279 -27.89 -53.72 28.35
N ASN A 280 -27.99 -53.03 27.21
CA ASN A 280 -29.11 -53.18 26.26
C ASN A 280 -29.05 -54.44 25.37
N LYS A 281 -27.97 -55.22 25.45
CA LYS A 281 -27.79 -56.49 24.71
C LYS A 281 -28.16 -57.74 25.52
N LYS A 282 -28.62 -57.59 26.75
CA LYS A 282 -29.21 -58.65 27.59
C LYS A 282 -30.72 -58.50 27.62
#